data_AF-E3PSL5-F1
#
_entry.id   AF-E3PSL5-F1
#
_cell.length_a   1.000
_cell.length_b   1.000
_cell.length_c   1.000
_cell.angle_alpha   90.00
_cell.angle_beta   90.00
_cell.angle_gamma   90.00
#
_symmetry.space_group_name_H-M   'P 1'
#
loop_
_entity.id
_entity.type
_entity.pdbx_description
1 polymer ?
#
loop_
_entity_poly.entity_id
_entity_poly.type
_entity_poly.pdbx_seq_one_letter_code
_entity_poly.pdbx_strand_id
1 'polypeptide(L)'
;MLFNKKMTKFITLIISTMLLFSACSQGSSTKNEETKDEANKQVQTEEKQATDNEQEAAQAKNDESIRYISASKLNVRETPDSAGTILDSLLKGSKIKVLSESKNEAGELWYEVEYRTFEGNKKGHLSAEYTVSKREELLDEHLRGLDFSAFEKIEYKNNKKVKVKGVYVTVNSAAGAKLDSLIKLAEETEINAFVIDVKDDFGNMLFKTKAAEKYAPSANEKAPIKDIDALIKKLKAKDIYTIARIVSFKDPTYAQYNTDKVIINKQTNQPFVNKDGIIWVSPHDRTLWDYNIAVAKEAAIAGFNEIQFDYVRFPASDGGKLDEILDYRNEKDEGKAETIQNYLKQAYSVISKEQAYISADVYGLVGSVPDDMHLGQYWEAVSNYTDYISPMMYPSHYANGTYGVAVPDADPYNTLLQGAKDAVVRNENLETPAQIRPWIQSFTASWVKGYIKYGPEQVRAQIKALNDAGIEEYLLWSASNNYDIK
;
A
#
# COMPACT_ATOMS: atom_id res chain seq x y z
N MET A 1 52.40 -30.41 3.08
CA MET A 1 53.43 -31.45 3.27
C MET A 1 53.06 -32.28 4.48
N LEU A 2 52.86 -33.59 4.27
CA LEU A 2 52.93 -34.75 5.20
C LEU A 2 51.97 -34.76 6.43
N PHE A 3 50.85 -35.52 6.42
CA PHE A 3 50.68 -36.97 6.69
C PHE A 3 51.18 -37.38 8.11
N ASN A 4 50.47 -38.13 8.98
CA ASN A 4 49.70 -39.36 8.75
C ASN A 4 48.97 -39.87 10.05
N LYS A 5 47.72 -40.36 9.92
CA LYS A 5 47.05 -41.60 10.45
C LYS A 5 47.12 -41.98 11.97
N LYS A 6 46.14 -42.64 12.63
CA LYS A 6 44.93 -43.43 12.24
C LYS A 6 44.09 -43.84 13.48
N MET A 7 42.75 -43.97 13.29
CA MET A 7 41.76 -44.99 13.79
C MET A 7 41.55 -45.18 15.32
N THR A 8 40.34 -45.44 15.89
CA THR A 8 39.27 -46.39 15.49
C THR A 8 37.97 -46.24 16.36
N LYS A 9 36.77 -46.32 15.74
CA LYS A 9 35.48 -47.00 16.12
C LYS A 9 34.70 -46.62 17.42
N PHE A 10 33.44 -46.14 17.34
CA PHE A 10 32.10 -46.81 17.20
C PHE A 10 31.37 -47.08 18.54
N ILE A 11 30.25 -46.38 18.83
CA ILE A 11 29.11 -46.77 19.71
C ILE A 11 27.92 -45.90 19.23
N THR A 12 26.88 -46.35 18.51
CA THR A 12 25.84 -47.38 18.69
C THR A 12 24.64 -46.94 19.54
N LEU A 13 23.51 -46.90 18.80
CA LEU A 13 22.09 -46.72 19.10
C LEU A 13 21.55 -47.69 20.17
N ILE A 14 20.69 -47.21 21.07
CA ILE A 14 19.86 -47.96 22.03
C ILE A 14 18.41 -47.62 21.63
N ILE A 15 17.47 -48.55 21.40
CA ILE A 15 16.56 -49.24 22.35
C ILE A 15 15.71 -50.18 21.46
N SER A 16 15.86 -51.50 21.50
CA SER A 16 15.30 -52.53 22.42
C SER A 16 14.17 -53.34 21.77
N THR A 17 14.54 -54.53 21.28
CA THR A 17 13.76 -55.79 21.24
C THR A 17 13.37 -56.21 22.68
N MET A 18 12.44 -57.10 23.04
CA MET A 18 11.86 -58.34 22.49
C MET A 18 10.76 -58.80 23.50
N LEU A 19 9.67 -59.50 23.17
CA LEU A 19 9.46 -60.98 23.27
C LEU A 19 7.92 -61.21 23.17
N LEU A 20 7.38 -62.01 22.24
CA LEU A 20 7.17 -63.47 22.25
C LEU A 20 6.15 -63.98 23.31
N PHE A 21 4.96 -64.46 22.88
CA PHE A 21 4.64 -65.91 22.77
C PHE A 21 3.21 -66.21 22.24
N SER A 22 3.16 -67.33 21.53
CA SER A 22 2.12 -68.11 20.83
C SER A 22 0.72 -68.32 21.42
N ALA A 23 -0.28 -68.44 20.51
CA ALA A 23 -1.04 -69.67 20.18
C ALA A 23 -2.58 -69.55 20.12
N CYS A 24 -3.15 -69.93 18.96
CA CYS A 24 -4.48 -70.53 18.67
C CYS A 24 -5.76 -69.75 19.08
N SER A 25 -6.88 -69.70 18.34
CA SER A 25 -7.36 -70.37 17.13
C SER A 25 -8.59 -69.64 16.56
N GLN A 26 -8.87 -69.88 15.28
CA GLN A 26 -10.17 -69.83 14.56
C GLN A 26 -10.78 -68.47 14.16
N GLY A 27 -11.06 -68.35 12.86
CA GLY A 27 -12.20 -67.58 12.35
C GLY A 27 -11.97 -66.68 11.12
N SER A 28 -11.91 -67.30 9.94
CA SER A 28 -12.48 -66.83 8.65
C SER A 28 -12.27 -65.38 8.14
N SER A 29 -11.72 -65.33 6.92
CA SER A 29 -12.01 -64.41 5.79
C SER A 29 -11.66 -62.92 5.90
N THR A 30 -10.51 -62.55 5.30
CA THR A 30 -10.32 -61.44 4.32
C THR A 30 -8.82 -61.23 4.04
N LYS A 31 -8.28 -61.85 2.99
CA LYS A 31 -6.97 -61.49 2.42
C LYS A 31 -7.10 -61.48 0.90
N ASN A 32 -7.49 -60.32 0.38
CA ASN A 32 -7.30 -59.96 -1.03
C ASN A 32 -7.48 -58.45 -1.34
N GLU A 33 -7.62 -57.57 -0.33
CA GLU A 33 -7.71 -56.11 -0.53
C GLU A 33 -6.45 -55.34 -0.13
N GLU A 34 -5.62 -55.84 0.81
CA GLU A 34 -4.49 -55.06 1.34
C GLU A 34 -3.28 -54.91 0.41
N THR A 35 -3.15 -55.69 -0.66
CA THR A 35 -2.00 -55.58 -1.60
C THR A 35 -2.24 -54.67 -2.80
N LYS A 36 -3.48 -54.17 -2.99
CA LYS A 36 -3.79 -53.19 -4.05
C LYS A 36 -3.73 -51.75 -3.56
N ASP A 37 -3.98 -51.50 -2.27
CA ASP A 37 -3.99 -50.15 -1.71
C ASP A 37 -2.59 -49.55 -1.47
N GLU A 38 -1.59 -50.38 -1.17
CA GLU A 38 -0.21 -49.88 -1.00
C GLU A 38 0.46 -49.52 -2.34
N ALA A 39 0.22 -50.30 -3.40
CA ALA A 39 0.70 -49.98 -4.73
C ALA A 39 0.02 -48.73 -5.30
N ASN A 40 -1.28 -48.56 -5.06
CA ASN A 40 -2.03 -47.39 -5.55
C ASN A 40 -1.65 -46.10 -4.80
N LYS A 41 -1.28 -46.19 -3.52
CA LYS A 41 -0.70 -45.06 -2.77
C LYS A 41 0.69 -44.66 -3.26
N GLN A 42 1.54 -45.61 -3.63
CA GLN A 42 2.86 -45.29 -4.19
C GLN A 42 2.76 -44.59 -5.56
N VAL A 43 1.89 -45.08 -6.45
CA VAL A 43 1.66 -44.43 -7.76
C VAL A 43 1.04 -43.04 -7.60
N GLN A 44 0.07 -42.85 -6.70
CA GLN A 44 -0.51 -41.53 -6.43
C GLN A 44 0.47 -40.54 -5.77
N THR A 45 1.46 -41.03 -5.02
CA THR A 45 2.49 -40.17 -4.40
C THR A 45 3.54 -39.74 -5.42
N GLU A 46 3.91 -40.64 -6.34
CA GLU A 46 4.84 -40.35 -7.45
C GLU A 46 4.20 -39.46 -8.52
N GLU A 47 2.92 -39.65 -8.86
CA GLU A 47 2.18 -38.76 -9.77
C GLU A 47 2.00 -37.37 -9.17
N LYS A 48 1.75 -37.26 -7.85
CA LYS A 48 1.61 -35.98 -7.16
C LYS A 48 2.95 -35.24 -7.06
N GLN A 49 4.04 -35.94 -6.77
CA GLN A 49 5.39 -35.37 -6.83
C GLN A 49 5.83 -34.98 -8.25
N ALA A 50 5.38 -35.70 -9.28
CA ALA A 50 5.63 -35.34 -10.67
C ALA A 50 4.85 -34.09 -11.07
N THR A 51 3.58 -33.95 -10.68
CA THR A 51 2.79 -32.73 -10.91
C THR A 51 3.26 -31.53 -10.11
N ASP A 52 3.71 -31.73 -8.86
CA ASP A 52 4.27 -30.65 -8.04
C ASP A 52 5.63 -30.19 -8.60
N ASN A 53 6.48 -31.11 -9.08
CA ASN A 53 7.72 -30.77 -9.78
C ASN A 53 7.48 -30.14 -11.16
N GLU A 54 6.43 -30.53 -11.89
CA GLU A 54 6.05 -29.89 -13.16
C GLU A 54 5.44 -28.50 -12.93
N GLN A 55 4.70 -28.27 -11.85
CA GLN A 55 4.22 -26.95 -11.45
C GLN A 55 5.34 -26.05 -10.94
N GLU A 56 6.26 -26.55 -10.13
CA GLU A 56 7.47 -25.82 -9.71
C GLU A 56 8.40 -25.53 -10.90
N ALA A 57 8.56 -26.45 -11.85
CA ALA A 57 9.33 -26.23 -13.07
C ALA A 57 8.64 -25.28 -14.07
N ALA A 58 7.30 -25.30 -14.14
CA ALA A 58 6.53 -24.35 -14.95
C ALA A 58 6.50 -22.95 -14.33
N GLN A 59 6.48 -22.85 -13.00
CA GLN A 59 6.59 -21.59 -12.26
C GLN A 59 8.00 -21.02 -12.35
N ALA A 60 9.05 -21.86 -12.25
CA ALA A 60 10.44 -21.47 -12.47
C ALA A 60 10.71 -21.01 -13.92
N LYS A 61 10.14 -21.69 -14.94
CA LYS A 61 10.21 -21.24 -16.34
C LYS A 61 9.43 -19.96 -16.62
N ASN A 62 8.32 -19.73 -15.92
CA ASN A 62 7.56 -18.48 -16.04
C ASN A 62 8.40 -17.31 -15.49
N ASP A 63 9.13 -17.51 -14.40
CA ASP A 63 9.94 -16.48 -13.73
C ASP A 63 11.15 -16.04 -14.58
N GLU A 64 11.79 -16.96 -15.31
CA GLU A 64 12.92 -16.63 -16.21
C GLU A 64 12.53 -15.69 -17.37
N SER A 65 11.27 -15.77 -17.83
CA SER A 65 10.74 -14.94 -18.93
C SER A 65 10.29 -13.55 -18.50
N ILE A 66 10.19 -13.30 -17.19
CA ILE A 66 9.81 -11.98 -16.68
C ILE A 66 11.03 -11.06 -16.71
N ARG A 67 10.77 -9.83 -17.14
CA ARG A 67 11.71 -8.72 -17.08
C ARG A 67 11.01 -7.48 -16.55
N TYR A 68 11.79 -6.52 -16.09
CA TYR A 68 11.30 -5.22 -15.64
C TYR A 68 12.01 -4.10 -16.40
N ILE A 69 11.28 -3.05 -16.76
CA ILE A 69 11.83 -1.91 -17.52
C ILE A 69 12.79 -1.09 -16.65
N SER A 70 14.00 -0.82 -17.15
CA SER A 70 15.03 -0.08 -16.42
C SER A 70 15.15 1.40 -16.78
N ALA A 71 14.74 1.79 -17.98
CA ALA A 71 14.67 3.19 -18.39
C ALA A 71 13.47 3.90 -17.73
N SER A 72 13.60 5.19 -17.42
CA SER A 72 12.49 6.01 -16.87
C SER A 72 11.22 5.91 -17.70
N LYS A 73 11.38 5.84 -19.02
CA LYS A 73 10.33 5.61 -20.00
C LYS A 73 10.93 4.89 -21.21
N LEU A 74 10.33 3.77 -21.62
CA LEU A 74 10.78 2.96 -22.77
C LEU A 74 9.65 2.84 -23.79
N ASN A 75 9.96 3.04 -25.07
CA ASN A 75 8.97 2.88 -26.14
C ASN A 75 8.83 1.41 -26.53
N VAL A 76 7.58 0.97 -26.66
CA VAL A 76 7.22 -0.30 -27.30
C VAL A 76 6.90 -0.02 -28.76
N ARG A 77 7.43 -0.83 -29.67
CA ARG A 77 7.38 -0.60 -31.12
C ARG A 77 6.78 -1.78 -31.88
N GLU A 78 6.30 -1.50 -33.08
CA GLU A 78 5.74 -2.51 -33.96
C GLU A 78 6.81 -3.51 -34.45
N THR A 79 8.02 -3.02 -34.74
CA THR A 79 9.16 -3.81 -35.21
C THR A 79 10.32 -3.72 -34.22
N PRO A 80 11.25 -4.71 -34.19
CA PRO A 80 12.44 -4.71 -33.33
C PRO A 80 13.50 -3.74 -33.85
N ASP A 81 13.14 -2.48 -34.04
CA ASP A 81 14.04 -1.44 -34.54
C ASP A 81 13.67 -0.07 -33.95
N SER A 82 14.68 0.75 -33.66
CA SER A 82 14.50 2.11 -33.13
C SER A 82 13.73 3.05 -34.07
N ALA A 83 13.72 2.77 -35.38
CA ALA A 83 12.94 3.49 -36.39
C ALA A 83 11.48 3.00 -36.52
N GLY A 84 11.12 1.87 -35.87
CA GLY A 84 9.77 1.31 -35.93
C GLY A 84 8.71 2.21 -35.29
N THR A 85 7.47 2.10 -35.76
CA THR A 85 6.32 2.85 -35.20
C THR A 85 6.18 2.59 -33.70
N ILE A 86 6.03 3.65 -32.91
CA ILE A 86 5.78 3.53 -31.47
C ILE A 86 4.32 3.12 -31.25
N LEU A 87 4.11 1.98 -30.60
CA LEU A 87 2.81 1.47 -30.22
C LEU A 87 2.40 1.96 -28.83
N ASP A 88 3.36 2.03 -27.91
CA ASP A 88 3.11 2.35 -26.50
C ASP A 88 4.39 2.81 -25.80
N SER A 89 4.30 3.16 -24.52
CA SER A 89 5.46 3.42 -23.69
C SER A 89 5.28 2.99 -22.23
N LEU A 90 6.27 2.28 -21.72
CA LEU A 90 6.30 1.70 -20.38
C LEU A 90 7.23 2.49 -19.46
N LEU A 91 6.83 2.63 -18.20
CA LEU A 91 7.62 3.31 -17.16
C LEU A 91 8.63 2.35 -16.53
N LYS A 92 9.69 2.90 -15.91
CA LYS A 92 10.63 2.13 -15.08
C LYS A 92 9.84 1.29 -14.07
N GLY A 93 10.18 0.01 -13.96
CA GLY A 93 9.52 -0.93 -13.05
C GLY A 93 8.32 -1.68 -13.64
N SER A 94 7.83 -1.32 -14.83
CA SER A 94 6.76 -2.09 -15.49
C SER A 94 7.20 -3.54 -15.71
N LYS A 95 6.37 -4.49 -15.28
CA LYS A 95 6.56 -5.92 -15.51
C LYS A 95 6.18 -6.28 -16.95
N ILE A 96 7.08 -7.01 -17.61
CA ILE A 96 6.86 -7.54 -18.97
C ILE A 96 7.16 -9.03 -19.00
N LYS A 97 6.53 -9.74 -19.93
CA LYS A 97 6.84 -11.14 -20.25
C LYS A 97 7.52 -11.19 -21.62
N VAL A 98 8.76 -11.67 -21.65
CA VAL A 98 9.49 -11.88 -22.91
C VAL A 98 8.89 -13.09 -23.62
N LEU A 99 8.44 -12.91 -24.86
CA LEU A 99 7.89 -13.95 -25.71
C LEU A 99 8.97 -14.54 -26.62
N SER A 100 9.84 -13.69 -27.16
CA SER A 100 10.95 -14.09 -28.01
C SER A 100 12.06 -13.03 -28.06
N GLU A 101 13.23 -13.41 -28.54
CA GLU A 101 14.40 -12.54 -28.72
C GLU A 101 14.81 -12.49 -30.19
N SER A 102 15.19 -11.32 -30.67
CA SER A 102 15.69 -11.11 -32.03
C SER A 102 16.80 -10.07 -32.06
N LYS A 103 17.60 -10.06 -33.13
CA LYS A 103 18.56 -8.99 -33.39
C LYS A 103 18.14 -8.17 -34.60
N ASN A 104 18.28 -6.86 -34.50
CA ASN A 104 18.04 -5.97 -35.63
C ASN A 104 19.25 -5.97 -36.60
N GLU A 105 19.16 -5.18 -37.68
CA GLU A 105 20.23 -5.06 -38.67
C GLU A 105 21.55 -4.52 -38.07
N ALA A 106 21.47 -3.73 -37.00
CA ALA A 106 22.62 -3.22 -36.24
C ALA A 106 23.19 -4.26 -35.25
N GLY A 107 22.57 -5.43 -35.10
CA GLY A 107 23.00 -6.50 -34.19
C GLY A 107 22.59 -6.31 -32.73
N GLU A 108 21.75 -5.31 -32.43
CA GLU A 108 21.22 -5.01 -31.09
C GLU A 108 20.15 -6.02 -30.71
N LEU A 109 20.09 -6.40 -29.42
CA LEU A 109 19.11 -7.37 -28.93
C LEU A 109 17.77 -6.69 -28.63
N TRP A 110 16.70 -7.25 -29.17
CA TRP A 110 15.33 -6.81 -28.98
C TRP A 110 14.46 -7.96 -28.48
N TYR A 111 13.53 -7.66 -27.59
CA TYR A 111 12.53 -8.59 -27.14
C TYR A 111 11.20 -8.31 -27.82
N GLU A 112 10.55 -9.37 -28.32
CA GLU A 112 9.09 -9.35 -28.44
C GLU A 112 8.52 -9.62 -27.05
N VAL A 113 7.65 -8.74 -26.59
CA VAL A 113 7.13 -8.77 -25.22
C VAL A 113 5.62 -8.79 -25.22
N GLU A 114 5.04 -9.46 -24.23
CA GLU A 114 3.69 -9.22 -23.78
C GLU A 114 3.74 -8.37 -22.52
N TYR A 115 2.92 -7.33 -22.48
CA TYR A 115 2.85 -6.42 -21.35
C TYR A 115 1.40 -6.03 -21.10
N ARG A 116 1.09 -5.77 -19.83
CA ARG A 116 -0.25 -5.41 -19.42
C ARG A 116 -0.46 -3.91 -19.58
N THR A 117 -1.59 -3.55 -20.17
CA THR A 117 -2.10 -2.19 -20.22
C THR A 117 -3.49 -2.17 -19.62
N PHE A 118 -4.02 -0.97 -19.37
CA PHE A 118 -5.40 -0.81 -18.93
C PHE A 118 -6.41 -1.49 -19.87
N GLU A 119 -6.16 -1.47 -21.18
CA GLU A 119 -7.06 -2.02 -22.21
C GLU A 119 -6.93 -3.54 -22.38
N GLY A 120 -5.93 -4.17 -21.77
CA GLY A 120 -5.60 -5.55 -22.08
C GLY A 120 -4.11 -5.84 -22.10
N ASN A 121 -3.76 -7.10 -22.32
CA ASN A 121 -2.39 -7.47 -22.67
C ASN A 121 -2.15 -6.99 -24.11
N LYS A 122 -1.06 -6.24 -24.31
CA LYS A 122 -0.59 -5.84 -25.64
C LYS A 122 0.75 -6.52 -25.92
N LYS A 123 1.11 -6.54 -27.20
CA LYS A 123 2.39 -7.06 -27.67
C LYS A 123 3.13 -6.01 -28.47
N GLY A 124 4.44 -6.11 -28.47
CA GLY A 124 5.31 -5.31 -29.30
C GLY A 124 6.76 -5.59 -29.00
N HIS A 125 7.64 -4.75 -29.54
CA HIS A 125 9.07 -4.92 -29.47
C HIS A 125 9.73 -3.80 -28.67
N LEU A 126 10.71 -4.13 -27.85
CA LEU A 126 11.53 -3.15 -27.13
C LEU A 126 12.98 -3.61 -27.05
N SER A 127 13.89 -2.65 -26.83
CA SER A 127 15.32 -2.96 -26.66
C SER A 127 15.54 -3.71 -25.35
N ALA A 128 16.24 -4.84 -25.43
CA ALA A 128 16.57 -5.68 -24.28
C ALA A 128 17.53 -4.98 -23.30
N GLU A 129 18.32 -4.01 -23.78
CA GLU A 129 19.29 -3.23 -22.99
C GLU A 129 18.62 -2.51 -21.81
N TYR A 130 17.37 -2.08 -21.99
CA TYR A 130 16.63 -1.32 -20.98
C TYR A 130 15.71 -2.20 -20.13
N THR A 131 16.17 -3.41 -19.82
CA THR A 131 15.44 -4.36 -18.98
C THR A 131 16.36 -5.04 -17.97
N VAL A 132 15.80 -5.47 -16.84
CA VAL A 132 16.50 -6.27 -15.81
C VAL A 132 15.71 -7.52 -15.46
N SER A 133 16.39 -8.51 -14.91
CA SER A 133 15.79 -9.79 -14.51
C SER A 133 15.01 -9.70 -13.20
N LYS A 134 15.52 -8.90 -12.26
CA LYS A 134 14.93 -8.74 -10.92
C LYS A 134 14.55 -7.29 -10.68
N ARG A 135 13.40 -7.07 -10.02
CA ARG A 135 12.90 -5.72 -9.73
C ARG A 135 13.87 -4.94 -8.83
N GLU A 136 14.56 -5.63 -7.93
CA GLU A 136 15.53 -5.08 -6.99
C GLU A 136 16.72 -4.41 -7.70
N GLU A 137 17.01 -4.81 -8.95
CA GLU A 137 18.05 -4.18 -9.77
C GLU A 137 17.65 -2.79 -10.28
N LEU A 138 16.34 -2.47 -10.29
CA LEU A 138 15.83 -1.15 -10.68
C LEU A 138 15.88 -0.13 -9.56
N LEU A 139 15.96 -0.62 -8.33
CA LEU A 139 15.89 0.21 -7.15
C LEU A 139 17.18 1.02 -7.08
N ASP A 140 17.01 2.34 -7.02
CA ASP A 140 18.09 3.24 -6.67
C ASP A 140 18.68 2.77 -5.32
N GLU A 141 19.94 3.11 -5.04
CA GLU A 141 20.64 2.59 -3.85
C GLU A 141 19.83 2.75 -2.55
N HIS A 142 19.12 3.87 -2.40
CA HIS A 142 18.27 4.20 -1.26
C HIS A 142 16.93 3.44 -1.19
N LEU A 143 16.58 2.66 -2.22
CA LEU A 143 15.38 1.82 -2.30
C LEU A 143 15.69 0.32 -2.20
N ARG A 144 16.98 -0.08 -2.15
CA ARG A 144 17.37 -1.51 -2.10
C ARG A 144 16.94 -2.25 -0.83
N GLY A 145 16.61 -1.52 0.24
CA GLY A 145 16.09 -2.09 1.49
C GLY A 145 14.62 -2.50 1.44
N LEU A 146 13.93 -2.28 0.31
CA LEU A 146 12.50 -2.56 0.18
C LEU A 146 12.20 -4.05 0.03
N ASP A 147 11.15 -4.49 0.71
CA ASP A 147 10.62 -5.86 0.71
C ASP A 147 9.33 -5.94 -0.12
N PHE A 148 9.40 -6.65 -1.26
CA PHE A 148 8.25 -6.89 -2.15
C PHE A 148 7.72 -8.31 -2.04
N SER A 149 8.15 -9.07 -1.04
CA SER A 149 7.63 -10.42 -0.83
C SER A 149 6.12 -10.38 -0.63
N ALA A 150 5.43 -11.25 -1.36
CA ALA A 150 4.01 -11.43 -1.22
C ALA A 150 3.69 -11.99 0.16
N PHE A 151 2.61 -11.52 0.77
CA PHE A 151 2.04 -12.15 1.96
C PHE A 151 0.52 -12.12 1.90
N GLU A 152 -0.11 -13.10 2.52
CA GLU A 152 -1.57 -13.23 2.50
C GLU A 152 -2.22 -12.11 3.32
N LYS A 153 -3.09 -11.33 2.66
CA LYS A 153 -3.91 -10.31 3.32
C LYS A 153 -5.11 -10.97 3.99
N ILE A 154 -5.33 -10.63 5.27
CA ILE A 154 -6.28 -11.36 6.11
C ILE A 154 -7.69 -10.83 5.87
N GLU A 155 -8.62 -11.72 5.59
CA GLU A 155 -10.05 -11.40 5.58
C GLU A 155 -10.67 -11.70 6.95
N TYR A 156 -11.38 -10.72 7.52
CA TYR A 156 -11.92 -10.84 8.88
C TYR A 156 -13.40 -11.23 8.88
N LYS A 157 -13.74 -12.34 9.55
CA LYS A 157 -15.11 -12.86 9.64
C LYS A 157 -16.11 -11.82 10.18
N ASN A 158 -15.71 -11.04 11.19
CA ASN A 158 -16.56 -10.08 11.89
C ASN A 158 -16.37 -8.63 11.43
N ASN A 159 -15.53 -8.41 10.42
CA ASN A 159 -15.25 -7.11 9.84
C ASN A 159 -15.05 -7.31 8.33
N LYS A 160 -16.15 -7.39 7.57
CA LYS A 160 -16.08 -7.68 6.13
C LYS A 160 -15.70 -6.43 5.35
N LYS A 161 -14.91 -6.60 4.29
CA LYS A 161 -14.69 -5.54 3.30
C LYS A 161 -16.00 -5.14 2.63
N VAL A 162 -16.13 -3.85 2.34
CA VAL A 162 -17.25 -3.25 1.61
C VAL A 162 -16.69 -2.30 0.57
N LYS A 163 -17.43 -2.08 -0.52
CA LYS A 163 -17.06 -1.05 -1.51
C LYS A 163 -17.31 0.34 -0.89
N VAL A 164 -16.25 0.96 -0.40
CA VAL A 164 -16.33 2.21 0.35
C VAL A 164 -16.61 3.40 -0.58
N LYS A 165 -17.63 4.17 -0.22
CA LYS A 165 -17.92 5.50 -0.76
C LYS A 165 -17.97 6.45 0.43
N GLY A 166 -16.81 7.03 0.73
CA GLY A 166 -16.57 7.66 2.02
C GLY A 166 -16.59 9.18 2.01
N VAL A 167 -16.75 9.78 3.18
CA VAL A 167 -16.56 11.22 3.42
C VAL A 167 -15.61 11.45 4.58
N TYR A 168 -14.81 12.52 4.49
CA TYR A 168 -13.97 13.00 5.59
C TYR A 168 -14.79 13.69 6.71
N VAL A 169 -14.42 13.41 7.96
CA VAL A 169 -15.05 13.93 9.17
C VAL A 169 -13.97 14.35 10.18
N THR A 170 -13.91 15.65 10.45
CA THR A 170 -12.99 16.18 11.48
C THR A 170 -13.39 15.74 12.89
N VAL A 171 -12.45 15.83 13.84
CA VAL A 171 -12.70 15.65 15.29
C VAL A 171 -13.91 16.47 15.76
N ASN A 172 -14.03 17.73 15.32
CA ASN A 172 -15.12 18.63 15.71
C ASN A 172 -16.45 18.25 15.05
N SER A 173 -16.43 17.87 13.77
CA SER A 173 -17.63 17.44 13.06
C SER A 173 -18.22 16.16 13.66
N ALA A 174 -17.36 15.22 14.09
CA ALA A 174 -17.78 13.98 14.76
C ALA A 174 -18.45 14.23 16.12
N ALA A 175 -18.08 15.31 16.82
CA ALA A 175 -18.67 15.65 18.12
C ALA A 175 -19.87 16.62 18.04
N GLY A 176 -20.09 17.26 16.90
CA GLY A 176 -21.07 18.33 16.73
C GLY A 176 -22.29 17.95 15.90
N ALA A 177 -23.18 18.94 15.70
CA ALA A 177 -24.40 18.79 14.89
C ALA A 177 -24.12 18.42 13.40
N LYS A 178 -22.88 18.63 12.93
CA LYS A 178 -22.48 18.22 11.59
C LYS A 178 -22.57 16.70 11.41
N LEU A 179 -22.29 15.91 12.45
CA LEU A 179 -22.38 14.45 12.38
C LEU A 179 -23.77 13.99 11.92
N ASP A 180 -24.84 14.54 12.47
CA ASP A 180 -26.22 14.15 12.10
C ASP A 180 -26.54 14.51 10.64
N SER A 181 -25.98 15.63 10.14
CA SER A 181 -26.12 16.01 8.72
C SER A 181 -25.37 15.05 7.80
N LEU A 182 -24.21 14.54 8.22
CA LEU A 182 -23.44 13.56 7.48
C LEU A 182 -24.10 12.17 7.52
N ILE A 183 -24.67 11.77 8.66
CA ILE A 183 -25.47 10.54 8.76
C ILE A 183 -26.67 10.62 7.80
N LYS A 184 -27.36 11.76 7.78
CA LYS A 184 -28.46 11.99 6.84
C LYS A 184 -27.99 11.93 5.38
N LEU A 185 -26.80 12.47 5.08
CA LEU A 185 -26.20 12.33 3.75
C LEU A 185 -26.01 10.85 3.37
N ALA A 186 -25.49 10.03 4.28
CA ALA A 186 -25.32 8.59 4.06
C ALA A 186 -26.67 7.86 3.86
N GLU A 187 -27.71 8.24 4.61
CA GLU A 187 -29.06 7.66 4.45
C GLU A 187 -29.74 8.04 3.12
N GLU A 188 -29.40 9.21 2.56
CA GLU A 188 -30.05 9.76 1.36
C GLU A 188 -29.23 9.57 0.07
N THR A 189 -28.03 9.00 0.16
CA THR A 189 -27.09 8.84 -0.97
C THR A 189 -26.40 7.47 -0.92
N GLU A 190 -25.42 7.28 -1.80
CA GLU A 190 -24.58 6.08 -1.83
C GLU A 190 -23.41 6.10 -0.83
N ILE A 191 -23.23 7.20 -0.09
CA ILE A 191 -22.18 7.32 0.93
C ILE A 191 -22.43 6.30 2.05
N ASN A 192 -21.42 5.48 2.35
CA ASN A 192 -21.53 4.40 3.32
C ASN A 192 -20.38 4.34 4.34
N ALA A 193 -19.40 5.24 4.25
CA ALA A 193 -18.25 5.21 5.14
C ALA A 193 -17.84 6.60 5.62
N PHE A 194 -17.38 6.70 6.87
CA PHE A 194 -16.82 7.92 7.43
C PHE A 194 -15.34 7.72 7.77
N VAL A 195 -14.50 8.57 7.19
CA VAL A 195 -13.10 8.73 7.60
C VAL A 195 -13.07 9.78 8.70
N ILE A 196 -12.87 9.33 9.93
CA ILE A 196 -12.97 10.17 11.13
C ILE A 196 -11.56 10.35 11.69
N ASP A 197 -11.16 11.60 11.88
CA ASP A 197 -9.93 11.90 12.60
C ASP A 197 -9.99 11.31 14.01
N VAL A 198 -9.15 10.33 14.30
CA VAL A 198 -8.85 9.87 15.66
C VAL A 198 -7.67 10.64 16.23
N LYS A 199 -6.67 10.93 15.38
CA LYS A 199 -5.56 11.85 15.67
C LYS A 199 -5.41 12.83 14.51
N ASP A 200 -5.68 14.11 14.75
CA ASP A 200 -5.68 15.15 13.72
C ASP A 200 -4.27 15.67 13.38
N ASP A 201 -4.19 16.59 12.42
CA ASP A 201 -2.96 17.25 11.93
C ASP A 201 -2.17 18.01 13.00
N PHE A 202 -2.81 18.31 14.13
CA PHE A 202 -2.20 18.99 15.28
C PHE A 202 -1.87 18.01 16.41
N GLY A 203 -2.16 16.72 16.25
CA GLY A 203 -1.95 15.68 17.24
C GLY A 203 -3.04 15.63 18.32
N ASN A 204 -4.18 16.30 18.14
CA ASN A 204 -5.30 16.19 19.08
C ASN A 204 -6.07 14.89 18.88
N MET A 205 -6.55 14.31 19.97
CA MET A 205 -7.36 13.08 19.93
C MET A 205 -8.85 13.35 19.76
N LEU A 206 -9.55 12.42 19.11
CA LEU A 206 -11.02 12.36 19.09
C LEU A 206 -11.63 11.98 20.44
N PHE A 207 -11.03 10.99 21.10
CA PHE A 207 -11.41 10.47 22.40
C PHE A 207 -10.14 10.21 23.22
N LYS A 208 -10.24 10.14 24.54
CA LYS A 208 -9.04 9.92 25.36
C LYS A 208 -8.47 8.53 25.11
N THR A 209 -7.18 8.46 24.76
CA THR A 209 -6.44 7.19 24.62
C THR A 209 -5.36 7.06 25.69
N LYS A 210 -5.08 5.84 26.12
CA LYS A 210 -3.97 5.55 27.05
C LYS A 210 -2.62 5.82 26.40
N ALA A 211 -2.52 5.57 25.09
CA ALA A 211 -1.37 5.94 24.29
C ALA A 211 -1.06 7.44 24.41
N ALA A 212 -2.04 8.32 24.20
CA ALA A 212 -1.83 9.76 24.36
C ALA A 212 -1.44 10.14 25.80
N GLU A 213 -2.04 9.54 26.83
CA GLU A 213 -1.64 9.78 28.23
C GLU A 213 -0.16 9.44 28.49
N LYS A 214 0.39 8.46 27.77
CA LYS A 214 1.79 8.04 27.90
C LYS A 214 2.74 8.92 27.10
N TYR A 215 2.41 9.19 25.83
CA TYR A 215 3.36 9.76 24.86
C TYR A 215 3.21 11.28 24.67
N ALA A 216 1.99 11.81 24.76
CA ALA A 216 1.71 13.25 24.58
C ALA A 216 0.41 13.64 25.32
N PRO A 217 0.44 13.80 26.66
CA PRO A 217 -0.76 13.95 27.48
C PRO A 217 -1.70 15.08 27.03
N SER A 218 -1.17 16.19 26.52
CA SER A 218 -1.95 17.33 26.05
C SER A 218 -2.85 17.01 24.85
N ALA A 219 -2.55 15.95 24.09
CA ALA A 219 -3.40 15.47 23.00
C ALA A 219 -4.82 15.07 23.46
N ASN A 220 -4.95 14.65 24.72
CA ASN A 220 -6.22 14.24 25.32
C ASN A 220 -7.04 15.39 25.95
N GLU A 221 -6.45 16.57 26.13
CA GLU A 221 -7.08 17.68 26.87
C GLU A 221 -8.39 18.13 26.22
N LYS A 222 -8.38 18.24 24.90
CA LYS A 222 -9.51 18.74 24.10
C LYS A 222 -10.32 17.64 23.42
N ALA A 223 -10.05 16.36 23.74
CA ALA A 223 -10.75 15.23 23.14
C ALA A 223 -12.27 15.35 23.33
N PRO A 224 -13.05 15.59 22.26
CA PRO A 224 -14.45 15.98 22.42
C PRO A 224 -15.38 14.79 22.68
N ILE A 225 -15.06 13.60 22.18
CA ILE A 225 -15.87 12.40 22.38
C ILE A 225 -15.53 11.79 23.74
N LYS A 226 -16.50 11.80 24.65
CA LYS A 226 -16.35 11.22 26.01
C LYS A 226 -16.71 9.75 26.08
N ASP A 227 -17.58 9.30 25.18
CA ASP A 227 -18.04 7.92 25.07
C ASP A 227 -17.87 7.48 23.61
N ILE A 228 -16.72 6.84 23.34
CA ILE A 228 -16.39 6.37 21.98
C ILE A 228 -17.27 5.20 21.57
N ASP A 229 -17.64 4.33 22.51
CA ASP A 229 -18.50 3.16 22.26
C ASP A 229 -19.89 3.61 21.79
N ALA A 230 -20.44 4.67 22.40
CA ALA A 230 -21.70 5.26 21.97
C ALA A 230 -21.63 5.85 20.55
N LEU A 231 -20.53 6.53 20.19
CA LEU A 231 -20.33 7.06 18.83
C LEU A 231 -20.26 5.92 17.81
N ILE A 232 -19.44 4.91 18.06
CA ILE A 232 -19.28 3.76 17.16
C ILE A 232 -20.59 3.00 17.03
N LYS A 233 -21.31 2.77 18.13
CA LYS A 233 -22.63 2.12 18.10
C LYS A 233 -23.64 2.94 17.28
N LYS A 234 -23.65 4.27 17.41
CA LYS A 234 -24.52 5.17 16.63
C LYS A 234 -24.27 5.04 15.13
N LEU A 235 -23.00 5.02 14.71
CA LEU A 235 -22.63 4.89 13.30
C LEU A 235 -22.92 3.50 12.75
N LYS A 236 -22.58 2.45 13.48
CA LYS A 236 -22.86 1.06 13.08
C LYS A 236 -24.35 0.76 12.98
N ALA A 237 -25.19 1.37 13.82
CA ALA A 237 -26.65 1.25 13.72
C ALA A 237 -27.24 1.84 12.43
N LYS A 238 -26.43 2.58 11.66
CA LYS A 238 -26.75 3.16 10.36
C LYS A 238 -25.97 2.50 9.21
N ASP A 239 -25.36 1.35 9.48
CA ASP A 239 -24.52 0.60 8.53
C ASP A 239 -23.35 1.43 7.95
N ILE A 240 -22.86 2.41 8.72
CA ILE A 240 -21.72 3.24 8.33
C ILE A 240 -20.42 2.51 8.68
N TYR A 241 -19.60 2.26 7.67
CA TYR A 241 -18.25 1.74 7.81
C TYR A 241 -17.31 2.82 8.37
N THR A 242 -16.65 2.57 9.50
CA THR A 242 -15.85 3.58 10.19
C THR A 242 -14.36 3.39 9.95
N ILE A 243 -13.71 4.43 9.43
CA ILE A 243 -12.27 4.48 9.16
C ILE A 243 -11.65 5.48 10.14
N ALA A 244 -10.71 5.03 10.98
CA ALA A 244 -9.97 5.87 11.92
C ALA A 244 -8.76 6.48 11.21
N ARG A 245 -8.82 7.78 10.89
CA ARG A 245 -7.68 8.53 10.35
C ARG A 245 -6.72 8.89 11.48
N ILE A 246 -5.45 8.55 11.30
CA ILE A 246 -4.36 8.83 12.24
C ILE A 246 -3.24 9.52 11.46
N VAL A 247 -3.01 10.80 11.77
CA VAL A 247 -1.87 11.54 11.22
C VAL A 247 -0.57 11.05 11.86
N SER A 248 0.35 10.49 11.06
CA SER A 248 1.53 9.80 11.62
C SER A 248 2.67 10.74 12.06
N PHE A 249 3.21 11.57 11.16
CA PHE A 249 4.48 12.29 11.39
C PHE A 249 4.38 13.82 11.45
N LYS A 250 3.21 14.36 11.10
CA LYS A 250 2.86 15.77 11.26
C LYS A 250 2.16 15.94 12.62
N ASP A 251 2.95 16.00 13.69
CA ASP A 251 2.44 15.95 15.07
C ASP A 251 3.11 17.00 15.99
N PRO A 252 2.62 18.25 15.98
CA PRO A 252 3.15 19.31 16.84
C PRO A 252 2.86 19.09 18.33
N THR A 253 1.89 18.25 18.69
CA THR A 253 1.59 17.93 20.09
C THR A 253 2.64 16.97 20.66
N TYR A 254 2.98 15.91 19.94
CA TYR A 254 4.08 15.00 20.30
C TYR A 254 5.44 15.72 20.31
N ALA A 255 5.66 16.63 19.34
CA ALA A 255 6.89 17.41 19.23
C ALA A 255 7.23 18.24 20.49
N GLN A 256 6.22 18.69 21.25
CA GLN A 256 6.42 19.45 22.49
C GLN A 256 7.15 18.64 23.56
N TYR A 257 6.96 17.32 23.56
CA TYR A 257 7.56 16.40 24.53
C TYR A 257 8.84 15.73 24.00
N ASN A 258 9.08 15.77 22.68
CA ASN A 258 10.15 15.05 21.99
C ASN A 258 10.89 15.98 21.01
N THR A 259 11.38 17.11 21.52
CA THR A 259 12.00 18.17 20.70
C THR A 259 13.27 17.72 20.00
N ASP A 260 13.98 16.73 20.53
CA ASP A 260 15.14 16.08 19.92
C ASP A 260 14.78 15.24 18.68
N LYS A 261 13.51 14.86 18.52
CA LYS A 261 13.00 14.07 17.38
C LYS A 261 12.42 14.92 16.25
N VAL A 262 12.30 16.24 16.45
CA VAL A 262 11.81 17.19 15.45
C VAL A 262 12.82 17.34 14.32
N ILE A 263 12.32 17.37 13.07
CA ILE A 263 13.14 17.67 11.89
C ILE A 263 13.54 19.14 11.96
N ILE A 264 14.82 19.45 11.84
CA ILE A 264 15.31 20.84 11.90
C ILE A 264 15.99 21.26 10.60
N ASN A 265 15.93 22.54 10.29
CA ASN A 265 16.80 23.14 9.28
C ASN A 265 18.18 23.41 9.91
N LYS A 266 19.23 22.77 9.38
CA LYS A 266 20.60 22.83 9.91
C LYS A 266 21.23 24.23 9.87
N GLN A 267 20.77 25.08 8.95
CA GLN A 267 21.31 26.44 8.78
C GLN A 267 20.73 27.42 9.82
N THR A 268 19.47 27.23 10.22
CA THR A 268 18.76 28.12 11.15
C THR A 268 18.59 27.53 12.55
N ASN A 269 18.81 26.22 12.68
CA ASN A 269 18.55 25.42 13.87
C ASN A 269 17.09 25.55 14.37
N GLN A 270 16.14 25.79 13.46
CA GLN A 270 14.71 25.88 13.74
C GLN A 270 13.96 24.63 13.27
N PRO A 271 12.83 24.28 13.90
CA PRO A 271 11.92 23.26 13.38
C PRO A 271 11.56 23.50 11.92
N PHE A 272 11.61 22.45 11.11
CA PHE A 272 11.13 22.52 9.73
C PHE A 272 9.60 22.47 9.69
N VAL A 273 9.03 23.37 8.90
CA VAL A 273 7.60 23.45 8.62
C VAL A 273 7.38 23.62 7.12
N ASN A 274 6.30 23.05 6.59
CA ASN A 274 5.84 23.37 5.25
C ASN A 274 5.03 24.68 5.27
N LYS A 275 4.40 25.05 4.13
CA LYS A 275 3.63 26.31 3.99
C LYS A 275 2.47 26.44 4.99
N ASP A 276 1.98 25.33 5.54
CA ASP A 276 0.94 25.30 6.56
C ASP A 276 1.44 25.69 7.96
N GLY A 277 2.76 25.80 8.15
CA GLY A 277 3.38 26.18 9.42
C GLY A 277 3.36 25.07 10.47
N ILE A 278 3.03 23.83 10.09
CA ILE A 278 2.93 22.71 11.04
C ILE A 278 4.27 21.96 11.12
N ILE A 279 4.66 21.64 12.36
CA ILE A 279 5.91 20.96 12.70
C ILE A 279 5.85 19.49 12.28
N TRP A 280 6.99 19.00 11.76
CA TRP A 280 7.19 17.60 11.45
C TRP A 280 8.16 16.93 12.41
N VAL A 281 7.75 15.77 12.90
CA VAL A 281 8.61 14.87 13.69
C VAL A 281 9.20 13.86 12.73
N SER A 282 10.44 13.42 12.98
CA SER A 282 11.13 12.48 12.12
C SER A 282 10.35 11.18 11.95
N PRO A 283 10.09 10.74 10.70
CA PRO A 283 9.60 9.39 10.45
C PRO A 283 10.57 8.28 10.87
N HIS A 284 11.83 8.58 11.20
CA HIS A 284 12.76 7.60 11.77
C HIS A 284 12.52 7.34 13.27
N ASP A 285 11.75 8.18 13.96
CA ASP A 285 11.49 8.03 15.40
C ASP A 285 10.58 6.83 15.69
N ARG A 286 11.18 5.76 16.20
CA ARG A 286 10.48 4.53 16.60
C ARG A 286 9.54 4.73 17.78
N THR A 287 9.77 5.74 18.61
CA THR A 287 8.87 6.06 19.72
C THR A 287 7.54 6.62 19.20
N LEU A 288 7.59 7.47 18.17
CA LEU A 288 6.41 7.97 17.48
C LEU A 288 5.68 6.84 16.71
N TRP A 289 6.41 5.85 16.18
CA TRP A 289 5.79 4.66 15.58
C TRP A 289 4.95 3.92 16.62
N ASP A 290 5.54 3.61 17.77
CA ASP A 290 4.86 2.94 18.88
C ASP A 290 3.64 3.72 19.36
N TYR A 291 3.75 5.05 19.43
CA TYR A 291 2.64 5.92 19.80
C TYR A 291 1.48 5.81 18.78
N ASN A 292 1.75 6.02 17.50
CA ASN A 292 0.74 5.97 16.44
C ASN A 292 0.08 4.60 16.36
N ILE A 293 0.86 3.52 16.47
CA ILE A 293 0.35 2.14 16.41
C ILE A 293 -0.46 1.80 17.67
N ALA A 294 -0.09 2.33 18.84
CA ALA A 294 -0.88 2.16 20.06
C ALA A 294 -2.23 2.89 19.96
N VAL A 295 -2.27 4.11 19.42
CA VAL A 295 -3.53 4.82 19.13
C VAL A 295 -4.38 4.04 18.12
N ALA A 296 -3.76 3.53 17.05
CA ALA A 296 -4.44 2.68 16.05
C ALA A 296 -5.06 1.43 16.68
N LYS A 297 -4.33 0.76 17.56
CA LYS A 297 -4.82 -0.39 18.30
C LYS A 297 -6.02 -0.03 19.18
N GLU A 298 -5.96 1.09 19.91
CA GLU A 298 -7.08 1.54 20.73
C GLU A 298 -8.32 1.91 19.89
N ALA A 299 -8.14 2.49 18.71
CA ALA A 299 -9.23 2.74 17.77
C ALA A 299 -9.84 1.44 17.21
N ALA A 300 -9.02 0.45 16.85
CA ALA A 300 -9.51 -0.86 16.43
C ALA A 300 -10.34 -1.54 17.54
N ILE A 301 -9.85 -1.50 18.79
CA ILE A 301 -10.57 -2.02 19.97
C ILE A 301 -11.90 -1.30 20.21
N ALA A 302 -11.93 0.03 20.01
CA ALA A 302 -13.17 0.82 20.08
C ALA A 302 -14.19 0.43 18.99
N GLY A 303 -13.77 -0.34 17.98
CA GLY A 303 -14.63 -0.95 16.99
C GLY A 303 -14.61 -0.25 15.64
N PHE A 304 -13.59 0.56 15.34
CA PHE A 304 -13.37 1.02 13.97
C PHE A 304 -13.11 -0.17 13.03
N ASN A 305 -13.64 -0.10 11.81
CA ASN A 305 -13.45 -1.15 10.80
C ASN A 305 -12.04 -1.12 10.18
N GLU A 306 -11.46 0.08 10.09
CA GLU A 306 -10.21 0.31 9.37
C GLU A 306 -9.41 1.41 10.05
N ILE A 307 -8.08 1.30 9.99
CA ILE A 307 -7.13 2.34 10.39
C ILE A 307 -6.51 2.91 9.12
N GLN A 308 -6.69 4.20 8.88
CA GLN A 308 -6.06 4.92 7.78
C GLN A 308 -4.92 5.80 8.32
N PHE A 309 -3.69 5.51 7.92
CA PHE A 309 -2.55 6.35 8.23
C PHE A 309 -2.44 7.48 7.21
N ASP A 310 -2.59 8.73 7.67
CA ASP A 310 -2.37 9.92 6.84
C ASP A 310 -1.06 10.61 7.25
N TYR A 311 -0.50 11.40 6.35
CA TYR A 311 0.83 11.99 6.47
C TYR A 311 1.88 10.95 6.89
N VAL A 312 1.71 9.71 6.40
CA VAL A 312 2.63 8.59 6.53
C VAL A 312 3.75 8.74 5.50
N ARG A 313 4.53 9.80 5.70
CA ARG A 313 5.59 10.27 4.81
C ARG A 313 6.54 11.24 5.50
N PHE A 314 7.63 11.55 4.82
CA PHE A 314 8.48 12.70 5.11
C PHE A 314 7.79 14.01 4.65
N PRO A 315 8.16 15.16 5.25
CA PRO A 315 7.64 16.44 4.79
C PRO A 315 8.07 16.72 3.35
N ALA A 316 7.28 17.52 2.63
CA ALA A 316 7.62 17.85 1.26
C ALA A 316 8.89 18.73 1.24
N SER A 317 9.93 18.29 0.53
CA SER A 317 11.24 18.94 0.47
C SER A 317 11.57 19.52 -0.91
N ASP A 318 10.54 19.96 -1.65
CA ASP A 318 10.65 20.44 -3.05
C ASP A 318 11.35 19.42 -3.98
N GLY A 319 10.89 18.16 -3.90
CA GLY A 319 11.46 17.05 -4.65
C GLY A 319 12.90 16.75 -4.22
N GLY A 320 13.19 16.74 -2.92
CA GLY A 320 14.50 16.39 -2.37
C GLY A 320 15.48 17.57 -2.26
N LYS A 321 15.23 18.72 -2.88
CA LYS A 321 16.15 19.87 -2.87
C LYS A 321 16.50 20.40 -1.48
N LEU A 322 15.59 20.24 -0.51
CA LEU A 322 15.85 20.68 0.87
C LEU A 322 16.54 19.59 1.71
N ASP A 323 16.67 18.36 1.24
CA ASP A 323 17.16 17.23 2.05
C ASP A 323 18.58 17.47 2.59
N GLU A 324 19.44 18.13 1.82
CA GLU A 324 20.82 18.46 2.23
C GLU A 324 20.90 19.47 3.38
N ILE A 325 19.88 20.29 3.59
CA ILE A 325 19.84 21.31 4.66
C ILE A 325 18.92 20.90 5.82
N LEU A 326 18.22 19.79 5.71
CA LEU A 326 17.40 19.24 6.78
C LEU A 326 18.17 18.17 7.58
N ASP A 327 17.95 18.15 8.88
CA ASP A 327 18.33 17.04 9.75
C ASP A 327 17.07 16.22 10.05
N TYR A 328 16.98 15.06 9.41
CA TYR A 328 15.89 14.11 9.57
C TYR A 328 16.02 13.23 10.81
N ARG A 329 17.03 13.42 11.68
CA ARG A 329 17.27 12.58 12.85
C ARG A 329 17.42 11.09 12.50
N ASN A 330 18.04 10.80 11.35
CA ASN A 330 18.20 9.44 10.84
C ASN A 330 19.41 8.75 11.50
N GLU A 331 19.22 8.21 12.71
CA GLU A 331 20.27 7.54 13.47
C GLU A 331 20.73 6.21 12.86
N LYS A 332 19.89 5.59 12.01
CA LYS A 332 20.09 4.25 11.46
C LYS A 332 20.50 4.23 9.98
N ASP A 333 20.63 5.39 9.35
CA ASP A 333 20.93 5.54 7.92
C ASP A 333 19.96 4.78 7.01
N GLU A 334 18.69 4.73 7.40
CA GLU A 334 17.63 4.03 6.64
C GLU A 334 17.11 4.91 5.50
N GLY A 335 16.75 4.29 4.38
CA GLY A 335 16.10 4.99 3.27
C GLY A 335 14.70 5.50 3.67
N LYS A 336 14.24 6.60 3.05
CA LYS A 336 12.91 7.16 3.34
C LYS A 336 11.78 6.17 3.06
N ALA A 337 11.81 5.53 1.89
CA ALA A 337 10.79 4.55 1.50
C ALA A 337 10.84 3.30 2.40
N GLU A 338 12.03 2.81 2.72
CA GLU A 338 12.23 1.69 3.65
C GLU A 338 11.69 2.02 5.04
N THR A 339 11.93 3.23 5.53
CA THR A 339 11.42 3.72 6.82
C THR A 339 9.90 3.65 6.87
N ILE A 340 9.22 4.16 5.83
CA ILE A 340 7.75 4.12 5.74
C ILE A 340 7.23 2.69 5.60
N GLN A 341 7.90 1.86 4.80
CA GLN A 341 7.52 0.45 4.63
C GLN A 341 7.59 -0.32 5.95
N ASN A 342 8.68 -0.17 6.70
CA ASN A 342 8.88 -0.83 7.98
C ASN A 342 7.87 -0.36 9.04
N TYR A 343 7.51 0.92 9.03
CA TYR A 343 6.43 1.45 9.88
C TYR A 343 5.09 0.75 9.57
N LEU A 344 4.71 0.68 8.30
CA LEU A 344 3.47 0.02 7.87
C LEU A 344 3.49 -1.48 8.17
N LYS A 345 4.63 -2.16 7.97
CA LYS A 345 4.82 -3.57 8.33
C LYS A 345 4.62 -3.82 9.83
N GLN A 346 5.18 -2.95 10.68
CA GLN A 346 4.97 -3.02 12.13
C GLN A 346 3.49 -2.79 12.48
N ALA A 347 2.86 -1.77 11.90
CA ALA A 347 1.45 -1.47 12.10
C ALA A 347 0.55 -2.65 11.70
N TYR A 348 0.80 -3.24 10.53
CA TYR A 348 0.11 -4.43 10.01
C TYR A 348 0.17 -5.60 10.97
N SER A 349 1.34 -5.89 11.54
CA SER A 349 1.52 -7.00 12.49
C SER A 349 0.74 -6.83 13.82
N VAL A 350 0.38 -5.59 14.18
CA VAL A 350 -0.33 -5.27 15.42
C VAL A 350 -1.82 -5.17 15.19
N ILE A 351 -2.25 -4.36 14.22
CA ILE A 351 -3.67 -4.02 14.00
C ILE A 351 -4.44 -5.21 13.43
N SER A 352 -3.79 -6.05 12.62
CA SER A 352 -4.43 -7.26 12.08
C SER A 352 -4.92 -8.24 13.16
N LYS A 353 -4.28 -8.24 14.35
CA LYS A 353 -4.70 -9.05 15.51
C LYS A 353 -6.01 -8.57 16.12
N GLU A 354 -6.33 -7.29 15.92
CA GLU A 354 -7.59 -6.67 16.35
C GLU A 354 -8.68 -6.75 15.26
N GLN A 355 -8.42 -7.46 14.16
CA GLN A 355 -9.36 -7.66 13.05
C GLN A 355 -9.82 -6.36 12.37
N ALA A 356 -8.95 -5.34 12.34
CA ALA A 356 -9.16 -4.11 11.58
C ALA A 356 -8.27 -4.07 10.34
N TYR A 357 -8.79 -3.53 9.24
CA TYR A 357 -8.02 -3.30 8.02
C TYR A 357 -7.09 -2.09 8.16
N ILE A 358 -6.08 -2.01 7.31
CA ILE A 358 -5.17 -0.87 7.26
C ILE A 358 -5.17 -0.22 5.90
N SER A 359 -5.17 1.09 5.88
CA SER A 359 -4.93 1.88 4.69
C SER A 359 -3.91 2.98 4.91
N ALA A 360 -3.37 3.51 3.82
CA ALA A 360 -2.41 4.60 3.84
C ALA A 360 -2.74 5.64 2.78
N ASP A 361 -2.71 6.90 3.17
CA ASP A 361 -2.87 8.03 2.27
C ASP A 361 -1.53 8.37 1.61
N VAL A 362 -1.53 8.45 0.28
CA VAL A 362 -0.34 8.81 -0.50
C VAL A 362 -0.60 10.04 -1.37
N TYR A 363 0.47 10.77 -1.70
CA TYR A 363 0.36 11.90 -2.61
C TYR A 363 -0.24 11.46 -3.95
N GLY A 364 -1.15 12.24 -4.53
CA GLY A 364 -1.89 11.83 -5.73
C GLY A 364 -1.03 11.48 -6.94
N LEU A 365 0.15 12.10 -7.06
CA LEU A 365 1.11 11.85 -8.15
C LEU A 365 1.97 10.59 -7.95
N VAL A 366 2.02 9.99 -6.74
CA VAL A 366 2.88 8.82 -6.46
C VAL A 366 2.53 7.63 -7.38
N GLY A 367 1.25 7.47 -7.75
CA GLY A 367 0.83 6.44 -8.71
C GLY A 367 1.34 6.66 -10.13
N SER A 368 1.80 7.87 -10.48
CA SER A 368 2.17 8.27 -11.84
C SER A 368 3.66 8.58 -12.04
N VAL A 369 4.49 8.49 -10.99
CA VAL A 369 5.93 8.78 -11.07
C VAL A 369 6.74 7.55 -10.67
N PRO A 370 7.88 7.25 -11.32
CA PRO A 370 8.64 6.03 -11.05
C PRO A 370 9.37 6.03 -9.69
N ASP A 371 9.50 7.18 -9.03
CA ASP A 371 10.16 7.35 -7.73
C ASP A 371 9.15 7.54 -6.57
N ASP A 372 9.63 7.98 -5.41
CA ASP A 372 8.83 8.27 -4.21
C ASP A 372 8.62 9.79 -3.96
N MET A 373 8.99 10.65 -4.93
CA MET A 373 9.02 12.10 -4.85
C MET A 373 9.82 12.66 -3.65
N HIS A 374 10.77 11.89 -3.11
CA HIS A 374 11.50 12.15 -1.85
C HIS A 374 10.59 12.24 -0.61
N LEU A 375 9.38 11.67 -0.67
CA LEU A 375 8.42 11.62 0.42
C LEU A 375 8.53 10.34 1.25
N GLY A 376 9.26 9.31 0.80
CA GLY A 376 9.20 7.97 1.36
C GLY A 376 7.94 7.19 0.96
N GLN A 377 7.13 7.74 0.05
CA GLN A 377 5.92 7.09 -0.45
C GLN A 377 6.22 6.41 -1.78
N TYR A 378 6.89 5.26 -1.73
CA TYR A 378 7.06 4.42 -2.91
C TYR A 378 5.83 3.51 -3.04
N TRP A 379 5.14 3.55 -4.19
CA TRP A 379 3.83 2.91 -4.37
C TRP A 379 3.83 1.44 -3.94
N GLU A 380 4.75 0.64 -4.48
CA GLU A 380 4.82 -0.79 -4.19
C GLU A 380 5.19 -1.05 -2.73
N ALA A 381 5.98 -0.18 -2.10
CA ALA A 381 6.34 -0.33 -0.71
C ALA A 381 5.14 -0.16 0.22
N VAL A 382 4.29 0.84 -0.05
CA VAL A 382 3.08 1.13 0.71
C VAL A 382 1.98 0.11 0.41
N SER A 383 1.74 -0.18 -0.87
CA SER A 383 0.69 -1.10 -1.34
C SER A 383 0.93 -2.55 -0.88
N ASN A 384 2.20 -2.96 -0.69
CA ASN A 384 2.50 -4.29 -0.16
C ASN A 384 1.97 -4.46 1.27
N TYR A 385 2.17 -3.47 2.15
CA TYR A 385 1.86 -3.58 3.60
C TYR A 385 0.57 -2.87 4.05
N THR A 386 -0.41 -2.74 3.16
CA THR A 386 -1.73 -2.16 3.47
C THR A 386 -2.86 -2.94 2.77
N ASP A 387 -4.06 -2.95 3.33
CA ASP A 387 -5.24 -3.51 2.65
C ASP A 387 -5.76 -2.58 1.56
N TYR A 388 -5.68 -1.26 1.79
CA TYR A 388 -6.04 -0.23 0.82
C TYR A 388 -4.96 0.85 0.70
N ILE A 389 -4.75 1.34 -0.51
CA ILE A 389 -3.89 2.50 -0.78
C ILE A 389 -4.74 3.65 -1.31
N SER A 390 -4.59 4.83 -0.70
CA SER A 390 -5.49 5.96 -0.92
C SER A 390 -4.77 7.17 -1.51
N PRO A 391 -4.54 7.22 -2.84
CA PRO A 391 -3.92 8.37 -3.47
C PRO A 391 -4.82 9.61 -3.43
N MET A 392 -4.26 10.74 -3.01
CA MET A 392 -4.95 12.04 -2.93
C MET A 392 -5.07 12.72 -4.30
N MET A 393 -5.96 12.21 -5.15
CA MET A 393 -6.11 12.64 -6.53
C MET A 393 -7.06 13.85 -6.66
N TYR A 394 -6.68 14.98 -6.09
CA TYR A 394 -7.43 16.24 -6.21
C TYR A 394 -7.04 17.00 -7.48
N PRO A 395 -7.92 17.19 -8.48
CA PRO A 395 -7.58 17.88 -9.71
C PRO A 395 -6.92 19.25 -9.52
N SER A 396 -7.37 20.02 -8.51
CA SER A 396 -6.77 21.30 -8.13
C SER A 396 -5.30 21.26 -7.70
N HIS A 397 -4.77 20.09 -7.39
CA HIS A 397 -3.40 19.90 -6.90
C HIS A 397 -2.44 19.42 -7.98
N TYR A 398 -2.93 19.16 -9.20
CA TYR A 398 -2.11 18.87 -10.36
C TYR A 398 -1.71 20.17 -11.06
N ALA A 399 -0.45 20.25 -11.51
CA ALA A 399 0.03 21.42 -12.25
C ALA A 399 -0.67 21.52 -13.63
N ASN A 400 -0.89 22.73 -14.12
CA ASN A 400 -1.44 22.94 -15.47
C ASN A 400 -0.59 22.23 -16.52
N GLY A 401 -1.24 21.55 -17.47
CA GLY A 401 -0.58 20.74 -18.50
C GLY A 401 -0.25 19.30 -18.09
N THR A 402 -0.46 18.92 -16.82
CA THR A 402 -0.29 17.52 -16.39
C THR A 402 -1.21 16.61 -17.19
N TYR A 403 -0.68 15.46 -17.64
CA TYR A 403 -1.37 14.52 -18.53
C TYR A 403 -1.85 15.13 -19.86
N GLY A 404 -1.29 16.27 -20.29
CA GLY A 404 -1.78 17.01 -21.46
C GLY A 404 -3.08 17.78 -21.21
N VAL A 405 -3.57 17.83 -19.97
CA VAL A 405 -4.79 18.55 -19.57
C VAL A 405 -4.43 19.99 -19.23
N ALA A 406 -5.00 20.95 -19.96
CA ALA A 406 -4.63 22.37 -19.84
C ALA A 406 -4.81 22.92 -18.41
N VAL A 407 -5.96 22.65 -17.80
CA VAL A 407 -6.25 22.99 -16.39
C VAL A 407 -6.91 21.76 -15.75
N PRO A 408 -6.16 20.93 -15.01
CA PRO A 408 -6.70 19.71 -14.40
C PRO A 408 -7.95 19.94 -13.56
N ASP A 409 -7.99 21.02 -12.76
CA ASP A 409 -9.18 21.42 -11.98
C ASP A 409 -10.44 21.64 -12.83
N ALA A 410 -10.29 22.06 -14.09
CA ALA A 410 -11.40 22.29 -15.01
C ALA A 410 -11.80 21.04 -15.82
N ASP A 411 -11.00 19.98 -15.76
CA ASP A 411 -11.26 18.70 -16.43
C ASP A 411 -11.02 17.52 -15.46
N PRO A 412 -11.90 17.37 -14.45
CA PRO A 412 -11.75 16.35 -13.43
C PRO A 412 -11.79 14.92 -14.00
N TYR A 413 -12.59 14.65 -15.04
CA TYR A 413 -12.72 13.30 -15.58
C TYR A 413 -11.39 12.82 -16.16
N ASN A 414 -10.79 13.57 -17.09
CA ASN A 414 -9.56 13.12 -17.74
C ASN A 414 -8.38 13.09 -16.75
N THR A 415 -8.33 14.05 -15.81
CA THR A 415 -7.31 14.07 -14.76
C THR A 415 -7.36 12.81 -13.90
N LEU A 416 -8.54 12.45 -13.39
CA LEU A 416 -8.68 11.25 -12.56
C LEU A 416 -8.46 9.97 -13.35
N LEU A 417 -8.96 9.90 -14.59
CA LEU A 417 -8.85 8.68 -15.41
C LEU A 417 -7.38 8.33 -15.65
N GLN A 418 -6.53 9.32 -15.95
CA GLN A 418 -5.12 9.05 -16.18
C GLN A 418 -4.40 8.63 -14.90
N GLY A 419 -4.57 9.36 -13.79
CA GLY A 419 -3.95 9.00 -12.51
C GLY A 419 -4.40 7.62 -12.01
N ALA A 420 -5.67 7.28 -12.19
CA ALA A 420 -6.23 5.98 -11.82
C ALA A 420 -5.63 4.84 -12.66
N LYS A 421 -5.50 5.02 -13.98
CA LYS A 421 -4.85 4.03 -14.86
C LYS A 421 -3.40 3.78 -14.47
N ASP A 422 -2.64 4.84 -14.19
CA ASP A 422 -1.24 4.71 -13.77
C ASP A 422 -1.14 3.94 -12.44
N ALA A 423 -2.00 4.26 -11.48
CA ALA A 423 -2.09 3.58 -10.20
C ALA A 423 -2.44 2.08 -10.34
N VAL A 424 -3.38 1.73 -11.22
CA VAL A 424 -3.74 0.32 -11.53
C VAL A 424 -2.52 -0.42 -12.08
N VAL A 425 -1.82 0.16 -13.06
CA VAL A 425 -0.61 -0.43 -13.65
C VAL A 425 0.49 -0.59 -12.60
N ARG A 426 0.68 0.38 -11.70
CA ARG A 426 1.63 0.26 -10.59
C ARG A 426 1.28 -0.88 -9.63
N ASN A 427 0.00 -1.13 -9.38
CA ASN A 427 -0.43 -2.22 -8.51
C ASN A 427 -0.17 -3.61 -9.11
N GLU A 428 -0.20 -3.76 -10.44
CA GLU A 428 0.09 -5.02 -11.12
C GLU A 428 1.55 -5.48 -10.95
N ASN A 429 2.42 -4.62 -10.42
CA ASN A 429 3.79 -4.96 -10.05
C ASN A 429 3.90 -5.83 -8.79
N LEU A 430 2.81 -5.96 -8.02
CA LEU A 430 2.76 -6.75 -6.80
C LEU A 430 1.87 -7.98 -7.00
N GLU A 431 2.22 -9.08 -6.33
CA GLU A 431 1.39 -10.29 -6.30
C GLU A 431 0.18 -10.11 -5.37
N THR A 432 0.36 -9.37 -4.27
CA THR A 432 -0.69 -9.09 -3.26
C THR A 432 -0.87 -7.58 -3.04
N PRO A 433 -1.26 -6.80 -4.07
CA PRO A 433 -1.39 -5.35 -3.96
C PRO A 433 -2.51 -4.93 -3.01
N ALA A 434 -2.45 -3.70 -2.50
CA ALA A 434 -3.56 -3.07 -1.79
C ALA A 434 -4.68 -2.71 -2.78
N GLN A 435 -5.93 -2.73 -2.34
CA GLN A 435 -7.03 -2.20 -3.16
C GLN A 435 -6.90 -0.69 -3.28
N ILE A 436 -7.09 -0.14 -4.49
CA ILE A 436 -6.94 1.29 -4.73
C ILE A 436 -8.24 1.99 -4.33
N ARG A 437 -8.15 2.97 -3.42
CA ARG A 437 -9.28 3.79 -2.96
C ARG A 437 -8.90 5.27 -2.96
N PRO A 438 -8.99 5.98 -4.09
CA PRO A 438 -8.54 7.36 -4.18
C PRO A 438 -9.37 8.32 -3.33
N TRP A 439 -8.71 9.35 -2.81
CA TRP A 439 -9.41 10.56 -2.39
C TRP A 439 -9.69 11.45 -3.60
N ILE A 440 -10.91 11.98 -3.69
CA ILE A 440 -11.37 12.86 -4.78
C ILE A 440 -11.90 14.19 -4.23
N GLN A 441 -11.86 15.22 -5.07
CA GLN A 441 -12.14 16.61 -4.68
C GLN A 441 -13.64 16.88 -4.57
N SER A 442 -14.08 17.40 -3.42
CA SER A 442 -15.45 17.87 -3.18
C SER A 442 -15.50 19.33 -2.71
N PHE A 443 -14.57 20.17 -3.18
CA PHE A 443 -14.49 21.60 -2.86
C PHE A 443 -14.10 22.42 -4.10
N THR A 444 -14.39 23.72 -4.08
CA THR A 444 -13.97 24.66 -5.13
C THR A 444 -12.60 25.25 -4.77
N ALA A 445 -11.62 25.08 -5.65
CA ALA A 445 -10.25 25.54 -5.45
C ALA A 445 -10.02 26.94 -6.05
N SER A 446 -10.61 27.99 -5.44
CA SER A 446 -10.59 29.35 -6.01
C SER A 446 -9.20 29.99 -6.16
N TRP A 447 -8.16 29.36 -5.64
CA TRP A 447 -6.76 29.75 -5.81
C TRP A 447 -6.13 29.26 -7.13
N VAL A 448 -6.74 28.28 -7.81
CA VAL A 448 -6.23 27.71 -9.06
C VAL A 448 -6.57 28.66 -10.21
N LYS A 449 -5.57 29.02 -11.03
CA LYS A 449 -5.83 29.83 -12.23
C LYS A 449 -6.61 29.00 -13.26
N GLY A 450 -7.84 29.42 -13.55
CA GLY A 450 -8.75 28.69 -14.44
C GLY A 450 -9.68 27.71 -13.72
N TYR A 451 -9.80 27.83 -12.39
CA TYR A 451 -10.69 26.97 -11.59
C TYR A 451 -12.14 27.02 -12.08
N ILE A 452 -12.87 25.96 -11.78
CA ILE A 452 -14.33 25.88 -11.97
C ILE A 452 -15.02 25.75 -10.61
N LYS A 453 -16.31 26.10 -10.55
CA LYS A 453 -17.12 25.79 -9.37
C LYS A 453 -17.35 24.28 -9.32
N TYR A 454 -17.03 23.68 -8.19
CA TYR A 454 -17.30 22.27 -7.93
C TYR A 454 -18.68 22.08 -7.31
N GLY A 455 -19.43 21.16 -7.89
CA GLY A 455 -20.69 20.63 -7.37
C GLY A 455 -20.90 19.17 -7.80
N PRO A 456 -22.16 18.70 -7.81
CA PRO A 456 -22.45 17.29 -8.04
C PRO A 456 -21.94 16.74 -9.38
N GLU A 457 -21.94 17.55 -10.45
CA GLU A 457 -21.44 17.13 -11.76
C GLU A 457 -19.94 16.85 -11.78
N GLN A 458 -19.13 17.71 -11.16
CA GLN A 458 -17.68 17.53 -11.07
C GLN A 458 -17.32 16.33 -10.18
N VAL A 459 -18.08 16.08 -9.11
CA VAL A 459 -17.90 14.88 -8.28
C VAL A 459 -18.25 13.62 -9.07
N ARG A 460 -19.39 13.60 -9.78
CA ARG A 460 -19.77 12.47 -10.65
C ARG A 460 -18.79 12.21 -11.77
N ALA A 461 -18.19 13.25 -12.35
CA ALA A 461 -17.15 13.11 -13.37
C ALA A 461 -15.92 12.37 -12.83
N GLN A 462 -15.48 12.67 -11.60
CA GLN A 462 -14.38 11.95 -10.94
C GLN A 462 -14.76 10.50 -10.65
N ILE A 463 -15.95 10.25 -10.10
CA ILE A 463 -16.45 8.89 -9.82
C ILE A 463 -16.52 8.07 -11.12
N LYS A 464 -17.02 8.67 -12.20
CA LYS A 464 -17.07 8.02 -13.52
C LYS A 464 -15.67 7.65 -13.99
N ALA A 465 -14.69 8.54 -13.85
CA ALA A 465 -13.31 8.26 -14.24
C ALA A 465 -12.70 7.10 -13.46
N LEU A 466 -12.97 7.00 -12.15
CA LEU A 466 -12.55 5.86 -11.32
C LEU A 466 -13.23 4.56 -11.77
N ASN A 467 -14.55 4.57 -11.98
CA ASN A 467 -15.29 3.39 -12.44
C ASN A 467 -14.80 2.91 -13.82
N ASP A 468 -14.55 3.84 -14.75
CA ASP A 468 -13.99 3.53 -16.06
C ASP A 468 -12.55 2.99 -15.97
N ALA A 469 -11.85 3.24 -14.85
CA ALA A 469 -10.56 2.65 -14.49
C ALA A 469 -10.69 1.35 -13.66
N GLY A 470 -11.91 0.82 -13.47
CA GLY A 470 -12.17 -0.38 -12.68
C GLY A 470 -12.09 -0.18 -11.16
N ILE A 471 -12.08 1.06 -10.68
CA ILE A 471 -12.06 1.41 -9.26
C ILE A 471 -13.46 1.87 -8.84
N GLU A 472 -14.10 1.09 -7.96
CA GLU A 472 -15.47 1.37 -7.49
C GLU A 472 -15.53 2.05 -6.11
N GLU A 473 -14.38 2.30 -5.50
CA GLU A 473 -14.25 2.88 -4.17
C GLU A 473 -13.60 4.27 -4.21
N TYR A 474 -14.07 5.18 -3.37
CA TYR A 474 -13.53 6.53 -3.29
C TYR A 474 -13.81 7.17 -1.93
N LEU A 475 -13.03 8.20 -1.60
CA LEU A 475 -13.19 9.03 -0.43
C LEU A 475 -13.33 10.49 -0.85
N LEU A 476 -14.38 11.17 -0.40
CA LEU A 476 -14.61 12.58 -0.71
C LEU A 476 -13.88 13.47 0.29
N TRP A 477 -13.04 14.35 -0.22
CA TRP A 477 -12.36 15.36 0.59
C TRP A 477 -13.04 16.73 0.51
N SER A 478 -13.41 17.25 1.68
CA SER A 478 -13.84 18.64 1.88
C SER A 478 -13.47 19.07 3.30
N ALA A 479 -12.54 20.02 3.42
CA ALA A 479 -12.09 20.54 4.72
C ALA A 479 -13.23 21.16 5.55
N SER A 480 -14.28 21.66 4.87
CA SER A 480 -15.48 22.21 5.53
C SER A 480 -16.49 21.14 5.99
N ASN A 481 -16.24 19.88 5.62
CA ASN A 481 -17.17 18.74 5.75
C ASN A 481 -18.58 19.07 5.21
N ASN A 482 -18.63 19.85 4.13
CA ASN A 482 -19.82 20.05 3.31
C ASN A 482 -19.63 19.31 1.99
N TYR A 483 -20.64 18.51 1.62
CA TYR A 483 -20.63 17.67 0.43
C TYR A 483 -21.87 17.98 -0.39
N ASP A 484 -21.66 18.63 -1.54
CA ASP A 484 -22.70 18.92 -2.51
C ASP A 484 -22.64 17.87 -3.63
N ILE A 485 -23.30 16.74 -3.38
CA ILE A 485 -23.23 15.53 -4.22
C ILE A 485 -24.62 15.02 -4.65
N LYS A 486 -25.67 15.78 -4.35
CA LYS A 486 -27.06 15.40 -4.64
C LYS A 486 -27.50 15.78 -6.04
#